data_AF-A0A517NQ77-F1
#
_entry.id   AF-A0A517NQ77-F1
#
_cell.length_a   1.000
_cell.length_b   1.000
_cell.length_c   1.000
_cell.angle_alpha   90.00
_cell.angle_beta   90.00
_cell.angle_gamma   90.00
#
_symmetry.space_group_name_H-M   'P 1'
#
loop_
_entity.id
_entity.type
_entity.pdbx_description
1 polymer ?
#
loop_
_entity_poly.entity_id
_entity_poly.type
_entity_poly.pdbx_seq_one_letter_code
_entity_poly.pdbx_strand_id
1 'polypeptide(L)' 'MTAPLNKTECPNCGRKVDDRAPACPSCGEKIYVISPGDITPTKHPPLEQSTNDIAPQ' A
#
# COMPACT_ATOMS: atom_id res chain seq x y z
N MET A 1 20.58 6.03 4.37
CA MET A 1 20.44 7.06 3.32
C MET A 1 19.01 6.99 2.82
N THR A 2 18.16 7.98 3.11
CA THR A 2 16.74 7.95 2.73
C THR A 2 16.62 8.41 1.29
N ALA A 3 16.13 7.57 0.39
CA ALA A 3 15.89 7.94 -0.99
C ALA A 3 14.94 9.16 -1.05
N PRO A 4 15.20 10.16 -1.91
CA PRO A 4 14.31 11.31 -2.04
C PRO A 4 12.94 10.84 -2.56
N LEU A 5 11.88 11.15 -1.82
CA LEU A 5 10.50 10.93 -2.25
C LEU A 5 10.08 12.09 -3.16
N ASN A 6 9.47 11.78 -4.30
CA ASN A 6 8.89 12.79 -5.15
C ASN A 6 7.54 13.23 -4.56
N LYS A 7 7.17 14.51 -4.76
CA LYS A 7 5.91 15.05 -4.26
C LYS A 7 5.03 15.43 -5.44
N THR A 8 3.77 15.03 -5.38
CA THR A 8 2.72 15.35 -6.36
C THR A 8 1.60 16.15 -5.68
N GLU A 9 0.70 16.75 -6.46
CA GLU A 9 -0.45 17.48 -5.93
C GLU A 9 -1.68 16.57 -5.89
N CYS A 10 -2.40 16.59 -4.76
CA CYS A 10 -3.63 15.83 -4.61
C CYS A 10 -4.71 16.40 -5.54
N PRO A 11 -5.34 15.59 -6.41
CA PRO A 11 -6.36 16.08 -7.34
C PRO A 11 -7.65 16.54 -6.66
N ASN A 12 -7.88 16.15 -5.41
CA ASN A 12 -9.10 16.49 -4.66
C ASN A 12 -8.95 17.79 -3.86
N CYS A 13 -7.83 17.96 -3.13
CA CYS A 13 -7.63 19.11 -2.24
C CYS A 13 -6.47 20.05 -2.63
N GLY A 14 -5.69 19.70 -3.67
CA GLY A 14 -4.56 20.50 -4.15
C GLY A 14 -3.32 20.52 -3.25
N ARG A 15 -3.29 19.76 -2.15
CA ARG A 15 -2.12 19.71 -1.26
C ARG A 15 -1.02 18.83 -1.83
N LYS A 16 0.23 19.17 -1.52
CA LYS A 16 1.39 18.35 -1.85
C LYS A 16 1.40 17.07 -1.01
N VAL A 17 1.46 15.94 -1.67
CA VAL A 17 1.48 14.59 -1.10
C VAL A 17 2.65 13.82 -1.68
N ASP A 18 3.16 12.84 -0.94
CA ASP A 18 4.21 11.98 -1.46
C ASP A 18 3.65 11.08 -2.57
N ASP A 19 4.45 10.88 -3.63
CA ASP A 19 4.08 10.02 -4.75
C ASP A 19 3.91 8.55 -4.35
N ARG A 20 4.44 8.14 -3.18
CA ARG A 20 4.23 6.80 -2.62
C ARG A 20 3.09 6.72 -1.61
N ALA A 21 2.41 7.83 -1.33
CA ALA A 21 1.31 7.83 -0.36
C ALA A 21 0.09 7.08 -0.93
N PRO A 22 -0.48 6.08 -0.22
CA PRO A 22 -1.65 5.34 -0.72
C PRO A 22 -2.92 6.21 -0.76
N ALA A 23 -2.96 7.25 0.09
CA ALA A 23 -4.03 8.23 0.14
C ALA A 23 -3.50 9.58 0.64
N CYS A 24 -4.20 10.66 0.31
CA CYS A 24 -3.90 11.99 0.80
C CYS A 24 -4.09 12.03 2.33
N PRO A 25 -3.07 12.35 3.13
CA PRO A 25 -3.21 12.44 4.59
C PRO A 25 -4.05 13.63 5.05
N SER A 26 -4.37 14.56 4.14
CA SER A 26 -5.15 15.75 4.45
C SER A 26 -6.64 15.61 4.19
N CYS A 27 -7.04 14.96 3.10
CA CYS A 27 -8.46 14.81 2.73
C CYS A 27 -8.93 13.35 2.66
N GLY A 28 -8.03 12.38 2.63
CA GLY A 28 -8.35 10.95 2.52
C GLY A 28 -8.54 10.44 1.08
N GLU A 29 -8.35 11.28 0.06
CA GLU A 29 -8.46 10.86 -1.35
C GLU A 29 -7.43 9.77 -1.69
N LYS A 30 -7.85 8.70 -2.38
CA LYS A 30 -6.96 7.59 -2.73
C LYS A 30 -6.06 7.98 -3.89
N ILE A 31 -4.74 7.90 -3.71
CA ILE A 31 -3.78 8.32 -4.72
C ILE A 31 -3.13 7.06 -5.30
N TYR A 32 -3.62 6.63 -6.44
CA TYR A 32 -3.07 5.48 -7.17
C TYR A 32 -1.89 5.95 -8.03
N VAL A 33 -0.75 6.22 -7.40
CA VAL A 33 0.49 6.44 -8.17
C VAL A 33 1.07 5.09 -8.52
N ILE A 34 1.12 4.78 -9.82
CA ILE A 34 1.88 3.65 -10.33
C ILE A 34 3.36 4.02 -10.17
N SER A 35 3.98 3.68 -9.04
CA SER A 35 5.43 3.80 -8.89
C SER A 35 6.10 2.71 -9.74
N PRO A 36 6.93 3.04 -10.75
CA PRO A 36 7.57 2.05 -11.62
C PRO A 36 8.75 1.32 -10.95
N GLY A 37 8.77 1.24 -9.62
CA GLY A 37 9.82 0.57 -8.86
C GLY A 37 9.32 0.17 -7.48
N ASP A 38 9.51 -1.10 -7.17
CA ASP A 38 9.47 -1.74 -5.84
C ASP A 38 8.11 -2.14 -5.27
N ILE A 39 7.80 -3.40 -5.60
CA ILE A 39 6.97 -4.38 -4.87
C ILE A 39 5.60 -3.87 -4.40
N THR A 40 4.59 -4.06 -5.26
CA THR A 40 3.25 -4.36 -4.76
C THR A 40 3.36 -5.43 -3.67
N PRO A 41 2.73 -5.27 -2.48
CA PRO A 41 2.67 -6.37 -1.54
C PRO A 41 1.99 -7.51 -2.27
N THR A 42 2.73 -8.59 -2.54
CA THR A 42 2.15 -9.81 -3.07
C THR A 42 0.95 -10.08 -2.20
N LYS A 43 -0.25 -10.06 -2.81
CA LYS A 43 -1.47 -10.56 -2.18
C LYS A 43 -1.21 -12.05 -1.98
N HIS A 44 -0.47 -12.40 -0.94
CA HIS A 44 -0.49 -13.75 -0.44
C HIS A 44 -1.96 -13.95 -0.03
N PRO A 45 -2.69 -14.90 -0.65
CA PRO A 45 -3.88 -15.38 0.00
C PRO A 45 -3.46 -15.76 1.43
N PRO A 46 -4.31 -15.53 2.45
CA PRO A 46 -4.08 -16.14 3.76
C PRO A 46 -3.66 -17.57 3.49
N LEU A 47 -2.49 -17.98 3.99
CA LEU A 47 -2.13 -19.38 3.96
C LEU A 47 -3.27 -20.05 4.72
N GLU A 48 -4.19 -20.67 3.99
CA GLU A 48 -5.08 -21.67 4.55
C GLU A 48 -4.12 -22.75 5.01
N GLN A 49 -3.70 -22.64 6.28
CA GLN A 49 -3.03 -23.71 6.99
C GLN A 49 -4.09 -24.81 7.08
N SER A 50 -4.09 -25.61 6.02
CA SER A 50 -4.64 -26.93 5.87
C SER A 50 -5.05 -27.48 7.22
N THR A 51 -6.36 -27.53 7.43
CA THR A 51 -7.00 -28.27 8.51
C THR A 51 -6.58 -29.72 8.39
N ASN A 52 -5.48 -30.07 9.06
CA ASN A 52 -5.01 -31.43 9.27
C ASN A 52 -4.22 -31.44 10.58
N ASP A 53 -4.92 -31.22 11.69
CA ASP A 53 -4.52 -31.82 12.96
C ASP A 53 -5.64 -32.76 13.41
N ILE A 54 -5.24 -34.00 13.61
CA ILE A 54 -6.04 -35.20 13.76
C ILE A 54 -6.40 -35.37 15.25
N ALA A 55 -7.70 -35.46 15.53
CA ALA A 55 -8.39 -36.16 16.65
C ALA A 55 -7.94 -35.94 18.13
N PRO A 56 -8.89 -35.87 19.08
CA PRO A 56 -8.59 -35.91 20.51
C PRO A 56 -8.08 -37.29 20.95
N GLN A 57 -7.03 -37.30 21.79
CA GLN A 57 -6.59 -38.48 22.56
C GLN A 57 -7.56 -38.83 23.69
#